data_AF-A0A6G1LMT1-F1
#
_entry.id   AF-A0A6G1LMT1-F1
#
_cell.length_a   1.000
_cell.length_b   1.000
_cell.length_c   1.000
_cell.angle_alpha   90.00
_cell.angle_beta   90.00
_cell.angle_gamma   90.00
#
_symmetry.space_group_name_H-M   'P 1'
#
loop_
_entity.id
_entity.type
_entity.pdbx_description
1 polymer ?
#
loop_
_entity_poly.entity_id
_entity_poly.type
_entity_poly.pdbx_seq_one_letter_code
_entity_poly.pdbx_strand_id
1 'polypeptide(L)'
;MYDQIGCGGRTHFPDQKGDVEFWTVELFMAKLENGEILFRHRSRRLISWAQSWGGMLAGQCAIERQPPGLRKLIISDSPADMQREGVIWMLGCGFMGSHLCRLDPWPGEYLKAVRHLMAGGAVVYGTMNGPSEFFVLWGA
;
A
#
# COMPACT_ATOMS: atom_id res chain seq x y z
N MET A 1 -6.12 -8.02 11.47
CA MET A 1 -5.79 -6.72 10.84
C MET A 1 -4.59 -6.16 11.57
N TYR A 2 -3.63 -5.63 10.83
CA TYR A 2 -2.37 -5.10 11.36
C TYR A 2 -2.23 -3.64 10.96
N ASP A 3 -1.96 -2.77 11.93
CA ASP A 3 -1.60 -1.39 11.66
C ASP A 3 -0.10 -1.32 11.31
N GLN A 4 0.21 -0.69 10.17
CA GLN A 4 1.58 -0.37 9.78
C GLN A 4 2.17 0.74 10.65
N ILE A 5 3.49 0.77 10.76
CA ILE A 5 4.22 1.86 11.43
C ILE A 5 3.83 3.22 10.84
N GLY A 6 3.56 4.21 11.70
CA GLY A 6 3.03 5.51 11.28
C GLY A 6 1.50 5.57 11.10
N CYS A 7 0.79 4.46 11.28
CA CYS A 7 -0.67 4.39 11.14
C CYS A 7 -1.34 3.84 12.41
N GLY A 8 -2.62 4.18 12.58
CA GLY A 8 -3.48 3.57 13.60
C GLY A 8 -2.87 3.59 15.00
N GLY A 9 -2.88 2.43 15.66
CA GLY A 9 -2.33 2.24 17.00
C GLY A 9 -0.81 2.04 17.08
N ARG A 10 -0.07 2.08 15.95
CA ARG A 10 1.40 2.00 15.97
C ARG A 10 2.05 3.32 16.32
N THR A 11 3.34 3.27 16.63
CA THR A 11 4.16 4.45 16.86
C THR A 11 4.08 5.41 15.68
N HIS A 12 3.86 6.69 16.00
CA HIS A 12 3.80 7.80 15.05
C HIS A 12 5.14 8.54 15.04
N PHE A 13 5.54 9.06 13.88
CA PHE A 13 6.80 9.78 13.67
C PHE A 13 6.53 11.14 12.99
N PRO A 14 5.95 12.13 13.70
CA PRO A 14 5.59 13.42 13.10
C PRO A 14 6.78 14.14 12.50
N ASP A 15 7.95 14.05 13.15
CA ASP A 15 9.19 14.71 12.72
C ASP A 15 9.80 14.09 11.45
N GLN A 16 9.34 12.90 11.05
CA GLN A 16 9.78 12.19 9.84
C GLN A 16 8.82 12.44 8.67
N LYS A 17 7.87 13.38 8.79
CA LYS A 17 6.88 13.64 7.74
C LYS A 17 7.57 14.14 6.47
N GLY A 18 7.42 13.38 5.39
CA GLY A 18 8.02 13.70 4.08
C GLY A 18 9.49 13.30 3.95
N ASP A 19 10.07 12.66 4.97
CA ASP A 19 11.42 12.09 4.89
C ASP A 19 11.39 10.79 4.08
N VAL A 20 11.80 10.88 2.81
CA VAL A 20 11.83 9.76 1.87
C VAL A 20 12.95 8.75 2.17
N GLU A 21 13.97 9.15 2.92
CA GLU A 21 15.05 8.26 3.35
C GLU A 21 14.63 7.42 4.57
N PHE A 22 13.73 7.97 5.40
CA PHE A 22 13.11 7.22 6.49
C PHE A 22 12.00 6.29 6.00
N TRP A 23 11.04 6.80 5.21
CA TRP A 23 9.86 6.05 4.75
C TRP A 23 10.15 5.20 3.51
N THR A 24 10.91 4.13 3.70
CA THR A 24 11.32 3.22 2.62
C THR A 24 10.50 1.93 2.60
N VAL A 25 10.37 1.31 1.42
CA VAL A 25 9.75 -0.03 1.28
C VAL A 25 10.45 -1.04 2.20
N GLU A 26 11.77 -0.94 2.31
CA GLU A 26 12.59 -1.80 3.17
C GLU A 26 12.19 -1.71 4.65
N LEU A 27 11.93 -0.49 5.16
CA LEU A 27 11.43 -0.32 6.53
C LEU A 27 10.16 -1.14 6.75
N PHE A 28 9.21 -1.08 5.82
CA PHE A 28 7.95 -1.81 5.93
C PHE A 28 8.14 -3.32 5.80
N MET A 29 8.97 -3.79 4.85
CA MET A 29 9.30 -5.22 4.72
C MET A 29 9.97 -5.77 5.97
N ALA A 30 10.95 -5.06 6.53
CA ALA A 30 11.63 -5.45 7.77
C ALA A 30 10.67 -5.53 8.97
N LYS A 31 9.62 -4.70 9.01
CA LYS A 31 8.57 -4.78 10.04
C LYS A 31 7.63 -5.98 9.85
N LEU A 32 7.34 -6.38 8.62
CA LEU A 32 6.61 -7.62 8.35
C LEU A 32 7.39 -8.85 8.84
N GLU A 33 8.71 -8.86 8.65
CA GLU A 33 9.61 -9.94 9.04
C GLU A 33 9.90 -10.00 10.54
N ASN A 34 10.18 -8.88 11.20
CA ASN A 34 10.67 -8.87 12.60
C ASN A 34 9.62 -9.20 13.68
N GLY A 35 8.57 -9.95 13.33
CA GLY A 35 7.80 -10.70 14.32
C GLY A 35 6.44 -10.12 14.69
N GLU A 36 5.83 -9.28 13.85
CA GLU A 36 4.47 -8.78 14.10
C GLU A 36 3.38 -9.46 13.26
N ILE A 37 3.73 -10.06 12.11
CA ILE A 37 2.75 -10.72 11.22
C ILE A 37 3.21 -12.10 10.76
N LEU A 38 4.48 -12.25 10.35
CA LEU A 38 4.93 -13.47 9.64
C LEU A 38 5.42 -14.61 10.56
N PHE A 39 6.02 -14.31 11.72
CA PHE A 39 6.78 -15.33 12.48
C PHE A 39 6.19 -15.80 13.81
N ARG A 40 5.13 -15.18 14.33
CA ARG A 40 4.57 -15.57 15.65
C ARG A 40 3.85 -16.92 15.68
N HIS A 41 3.47 -17.48 14.53
CA HIS A 41 2.84 -18.81 14.47
C HIS A 41 3.48 -19.70 13.42
N ARG A 42 4.58 -20.37 13.79
CA ARG A 42 5.31 -21.34 12.95
C ARG A 42 4.49 -22.57 12.51
N SER A 43 3.25 -22.70 12.97
CA SER A 43 2.41 -23.89 12.77
C SER A 43 1.17 -23.66 11.89
N ARG A 44 0.83 -22.43 11.48
CA ARG A 44 -0.39 -22.19 10.68
C ARG A 44 -0.14 -21.33 9.43
N ARG A 45 -0.49 -21.95 8.29
CA ARG A 45 -0.20 -21.59 6.91
C ARG A 45 -0.81 -20.23 6.57
N LEU A 46 0.04 -19.23 6.34
CA LEU A 46 -0.39 -17.85 6.14
C LEU A 46 -1.06 -17.68 4.77
N ILE A 47 -2.31 -17.19 4.79
CA ILE A 47 -2.96 -16.56 3.64
C ILE A 47 -3.06 -15.07 3.97
N SER A 48 -2.30 -14.23 3.27
CA SER A 48 -2.40 -12.77 3.40
C SER A 48 -3.36 -12.24 2.35
N TRP A 49 -4.42 -11.55 2.77
CA TRP A 49 -5.15 -10.61 1.91
C TRP A 49 -4.47 -9.26 2.04
N ALA A 50 -4.11 -8.70 0.89
CA ALA A 50 -3.34 -7.47 0.82
C ALA A 50 -3.95 -6.59 -0.28
N GLN A 51 -4.43 -5.41 0.12
CA GLN A 51 -5.19 -4.49 -0.73
C GLN A 51 -4.38 -3.23 -1.04
N SER A 52 -4.48 -2.72 -2.28
CA SER A 52 -3.79 -1.49 -2.70
C SER A 52 -2.27 -1.56 -2.42
N TRP A 53 -1.68 -0.57 -1.74
CA TRP A 53 -0.28 -0.60 -1.29
C TRP A 53 0.10 -1.89 -0.58
N GLY A 54 -0.79 -2.46 0.24
CA GLY A 54 -0.50 -3.68 0.97
C GLY A 54 -0.17 -4.85 0.03
N GLY A 55 -0.86 -4.97 -1.10
CA GLY A 55 -0.60 -6.05 -2.07
C GLY A 55 0.73 -5.87 -2.81
N MET A 56 1.14 -4.62 -3.09
CA MET A 56 2.47 -4.34 -3.62
C MET A 56 3.57 -4.76 -2.63
N LEU A 57 3.45 -4.29 -1.38
CA LEU A 57 4.41 -4.59 -0.31
C LEU A 57 4.49 -6.09 -0.03
N ALA A 58 3.35 -6.78 0.03
CA ALA A 58 3.28 -8.22 0.23
C ALA A 58 3.88 -9.01 -0.93
N GLY A 59 3.64 -8.57 -2.17
CA GLY A 59 4.22 -9.16 -3.37
C GLY A 59 5.74 -9.04 -3.40
N GLN A 60 6.26 -7.85 -3.10
CA GLN A 60 7.71 -7.61 -3.02
C GLN A 60 8.35 -8.44 -1.90
N CYS A 61 7.75 -8.45 -0.70
CA CYS A 61 8.21 -9.28 0.42
C CYS A 61 8.20 -10.77 0.06
N ALA A 62 7.16 -11.27 -0.62
CA ALA A 62 7.07 -12.68 -1.02
C ALA A 62 8.20 -13.08 -1.99
N ILE A 63 8.60 -12.19 -2.90
CA ILE A 63 9.66 -12.43 -3.89
C ILE A 63 11.04 -12.30 -3.26
N GLU A 64 11.31 -11.19 -2.58
CA GLU A 64 12.64 -10.85 -2.06
C GLU A 64 13.00 -11.63 -0.79
N ARG A 65 12.00 -11.90 0.06
CA ARG A 65 12.23 -12.46 1.39
C ARG A 65 11.83 -13.93 1.51
N GLN A 66 10.92 -14.38 0.64
CA GLN A 66 10.40 -15.76 0.62
C GLN A 66 10.10 -16.31 2.03
N PRO A 67 9.25 -15.62 2.81
CA PRO A 67 9.11 -15.91 4.23
C PRO A 67 8.65 -17.36 4.44
N PRO A 68 9.32 -18.11 5.33
CA PRO A 68 9.03 -19.53 5.52
C PRO A 68 7.60 -19.71 6.06
N GLY A 69 6.82 -20.56 5.38
CA GLY A 69 5.43 -20.84 5.74
C GLY A 69 4.38 -20.02 4.98
N LEU A 70 4.79 -19.07 4.14
CA LEU A 70 3.88 -18.44 3.16
C LEU A 70 3.40 -19.49 2.16
N ARG A 71 2.08 -19.68 2.11
CA ARG A 71 1.44 -20.73 1.30
C ARG A 71 0.56 -20.17 0.20
N LYS A 72 -0.05 -19.03 0.46
CA LYS A 72 -0.91 -18.33 -0.49
C LYS A 72 -0.84 -16.83 -0.23
N LEU A 73 -0.75 -16.06 -1.29
CA LEU A 73 -0.89 -14.61 -1.27
C LEU A 73 -2.10 -14.24 -2.11
N ILE A 74 -2.98 -13.41 -1.57
CA ILE A 74 -4.13 -12.84 -2.28
C ILE A 74 -3.89 -11.35 -2.39
N ILE A 75 -3.70 -10.90 -3.63
CA ILE A 75 -3.51 -9.50 -3.99
C ILE A 75 -4.85 -8.98 -4.50
N SER A 76 -5.40 -7.93 -3.88
CA SER A 76 -6.69 -7.33 -4.25
C SER A 76 -6.49 -5.87 -4.58
N ASP A 77 -6.96 -5.41 -5.74
CA ASP A 77 -6.98 -3.99 -6.08
C ASP A 77 -5.61 -3.30 -5.92
N SER A 78 -4.53 -4.03 -6.21
CA SER A 78 -3.14 -3.55 -6.11
C SER A 78 -2.51 -3.51 -7.50
N PRO A 79 -1.88 -2.40 -7.87
CA PRO A 79 -1.11 -2.32 -9.11
C PRO A 79 0.15 -3.18 -9.00
N ALA A 80 0.64 -3.69 -10.13
CA ALA A 80 1.90 -4.44 -10.17
C ALA A 80 3.11 -3.53 -10.41
N ASP A 81 2.92 -2.38 -11.07
CA ASP A 81 3.98 -1.43 -11.41
C ASP A 81 3.46 0.00 -11.52
N MET A 82 3.63 0.78 -10.46
CA MET A 82 3.23 2.19 -10.39
C MET A 82 3.78 3.07 -11.53
N GLN A 83 4.91 2.71 -12.15
CA GLN A 83 5.50 3.50 -13.23
C GLN A 83 4.87 3.25 -14.60
N ARG A 84 4.24 2.09 -14.82
CA ARG A 84 3.64 1.72 -16.11
C ARG A 84 2.11 1.88 -16.16
N GLU A 85 1.48 2.29 -15.07
CA GLU A 85 0.00 2.30 -14.91
C GLU A 85 -0.71 3.57 -15.43
N GLY A 86 -0.10 4.36 -16.32
CA GLY A 86 -0.68 5.64 -16.79
C GLY A 86 -2.11 5.54 -17.34
N VAL A 87 -2.48 4.38 -17.90
CA VAL A 87 -3.84 4.09 -18.40
C VAL A 87 -4.83 3.83 -17.26
N ILE A 88 -4.42 3.15 -16.19
CA ILE A 88 -5.27 2.83 -15.03
C ILE A 88 -5.63 4.11 -14.28
N TRP A 89 -4.70 5.04 -14.16
CA TRP A 89 -4.98 6.37 -13.60
C TRP A 89 -5.95 7.19 -14.43
N MET A 90 -5.84 7.11 -15.77
CA MET A 90 -6.73 7.82 -16.68
C MET A 90 -8.16 7.28 -16.60
N LEU A 91 -8.31 5.95 -16.53
CA LEU A 91 -9.59 5.28 -16.29
C LEU A 91 -10.14 5.61 -14.90
N GLY A 92 -9.29 5.65 -13.88
CA GLY A 92 -9.66 6.05 -12.51
C GLY A 92 -10.18 7.50 -12.45
N CYS A 93 -9.52 8.43 -13.14
CA CYS A 93 -9.99 9.80 -13.27
C CYS A 93 -11.36 9.87 -13.98
N GLY A 94 -11.55 9.10 -15.06
CA GLY A 94 -12.83 9.02 -15.77
C GLY A 94 -13.96 8.45 -14.89
N PHE A 95 -13.68 7.40 -14.13
CA PHE A 95 -14.62 6.83 -13.16
C PHE A 95 -14.97 7.82 -12.06
N MET A 96 -13.98 8.48 -11.46
CA MET A 96 -14.19 9.51 -10.44
C MET A 96 -15.02 10.68 -10.99
N GLY A 97 -14.83 11.06 -12.25
CA GLY A 97 -15.60 12.13 -12.90
C GLY A 97 -17.06 11.77 -13.10
N SER A 98 -17.32 10.49 -13.37
CA SER A 98 -18.65 9.97 -13.61
C SER A 98 -19.41 9.68 -12.31
N HIS A 99 -18.72 9.28 -11.24
CA HIS A 99 -19.34 8.67 -10.06
C HIS A 99 -19.02 9.36 -8.72
N LEU A 100 -17.94 10.14 -8.62
CA LEU A 100 -17.52 10.77 -7.37
C LEU A 100 -17.65 12.30 -7.43
N CYS A 101 -16.84 12.96 -8.25
CA CYS A 101 -16.89 14.40 -8.48
C CYS A 101 -17.44 14.66 -9.89
N ARG A 102 -18.74 14.99 -9.97
CA ARG A 102 -19.45 15.22 -11.24
C ARG A 102 -19.40 16.67 -11.72
N LEU A 103 -18.61 17.53 -11.07
CA LEU A 103 -18.43 18.92 -11.47
C LEU A 103 -17.60 18.99 -12.75
N ASP A 104 -18.06 19.76 -13.74
CA ASP A 104 -17.35 19.98 -14.99
C ASP A 104 -17.20 21.48 -15.27
N PRO A 105 -15.99 22.06 -15.21
CA PRO A 105 -14.74 21.38 -14.88
C PRO A 105 -14.65 21.03 -13.38
N TRP A 106 -13.81 20.05 -13.04
CA TRP A 106 -13.48 19.78 -11.64
C TRP A 106 -12.92 21.02 -10.92
N PRO A 107 -13.14 21.14 -9.59
CA PRO A 107 -12.58 22.24 -8.83
C PRO A 107 -11.07 22.41 -9.04
N GLY A 108 -10.60 23.65 -9.17
CA GLY A 108 -9.20 23.94 -9.47
C GLY A 108 -8.21 23.33 -8.48
N GLU A 109 -8.55 23.30 -7.19
CA GLU A 109 -7.72 22.68 -6.15
C GLU A 109 -7.66 21.14 -6.28
N TYR A 110 -8.75 20.51 -6.71
CA TYR A 110 -8.77 19.08 -7.01
C TYR A 110 -7.90 18.76 -8.23
N LEU A 111 -8.00 19.57 -9.29
CA LEU A 111 -7.14 19.42 -10.47
C LEU A 111 -5.65 19.62 -10.13
N LYS A 112 -5.30 20.55 -9.25
CA LYS A 112 -3.92 20.70 -8.75
C LYS A 112 -3.46 19.44 -8.01
N ALA A 113 -4.29 18.89 -7.12
CA ALA A 113 -3.97 17.67 -6.39
C ALA A 113 -3.75 16.46 -7.33
N VAL A 114 -4.65 16.24 -8.29
CA VAL A 114 -4.52 15.18 -9.30
C VAL A 114 -3.26 15.38 -10.15
N ARG A 115 -2.97 16.62 -10.56
CA ARG A 115 -1.74 16.90 -11.33
C ARG A 115 -0.47 16.66 -10.51
N HIS A 116 -0.44 17.01 -9.23
CA HIS A 116 0.70 16.70 -8.37
C HIS A 116 0.89 15.20 -8.16
N LEU A 117 -0.21 14.46 -8.01
CA LEU A 117 -0.19 13.00 -7.96
C LEU A 117 0.39 12.40 -9.26
N MET A 118 -0.02 12.92 -10.43
CA MET A 118 0.33 12.36 -11.73
C MET A 118 1.72 12.80 -12.25
N ALA A 119 2.12 14.05 -12.02
CA ALA A 119 3.34 14.63 -12.59
C ALA A 119 4.57 14.45 -11.69
N GLY A 120 4.38 14.25 -10.38
CA GLY A 120 5.45 14.10 -9.40
C GLY A 120 5.87 12.65 -9.15
N GLY A 121 5.63 11.72 -10.09
CA GLY A 121 5.88 10.29 -9.88
C GLY A 121 5.05 9.69 -8.74
N ALA A 122 3.93 10.34 -8.39
CA ALA A 122 3.10 9.99 -7.25
C ALA A 122 3.88 9.89 -5.92
N VAL A 123 4.94 10.69 -5.70
CA VAL A 123 5.78 10.61 -4.48
C VAL A 123 4.96 10.58 -3.19
N VAL A 124 3.91 11.39 -3.08
CA VAL A 124 3.01 11.36 -1.91
C VAL A 124 2.24 10.04 -1.82
N TYR A 125 1.77 9.48 -2.93
CA TYR A 125 1.08 8.18 -2.95
C TYR A 125 2.05 7.00 -2.72
N GLY A 126 3.26 7.08 -3.25
CA GLY A 126 4.35 6.13 -3.01
C GLY A 126 4.94 6.22 -1.60
N THR A 127 4.62 7.27 -0.84
CA THR A 127 5.01 7.44 0.57
C THR A 127 3.80 7.42 1.52
N MET A 128 2.57 7.51 1.00
CA MET A 128 1.33 7.35 1.74
C MET A 128 1.12 5.87 2.04
N ASN A 129 1.57 5.51 3.23
CA ASN A 129 1.11 4.31 3.89
C ASN A 129 -0.21 4.66 4.56
N GLY A 130 -1.33 4.30 3.94
CA GLY A 130 -2.64 4.29 4.60
C GLY A 130 -2.74 3.10 5.56
N PRO A 131 -3.75 3.06 6.46
CA PRO A 131 -4.08 1.84 7.19
C PRO A 131 -4.22 0.71 6.17
N SER A 132 -3.25 -0.19 6.15
CA SER A 132 -3.22 -1.26 5.18
C SER A 132 -4.01 -2.43 5.74
N GLU A 133 -4.95 -2.90 4.95
CA GLU A 133 -5.74 -4.09 5.21
C GLU A 133 -4.88 -5.34 5.00
N PHE A 134 -3.87 -5.54 5.85
CA PHE A 134 -3.20 -6.83 5.99
C PHE A 134 -4.07 -7.74 6.84
N PHE A 135 -4.74 -8.67 6.18
CA PHE A 135 -5.49 -9.73 6.84
C PHE A 135 -4.73 -11.03 6.74
N VAL A 136 -4.28 -11.52 7.88
CA VAL A 136 -3.80 -12.88 8.02
C VAL A 136 -4.98 -13.79 8.28
N LEU A 137 -5.30 -14.63 7.31
CA LEU A 137 -6.27 -15.70 7.50
C LEU A 137 -5.53 -16.96 7.93
N TRP A 138 -5.94 -17.52 9.06
CA TRP A 138 -5.43 -18.77 9.58
C TRP A 138 -6.26 -19.93 9.01
N GLY A 139 -5.61 -20.89 8.35
CA GLY A 139 -6.29 -22.13 7.97
C GLY A 139 -6.68 -22.93 9.21
N ALA A 140 -7.91 -23.43 9.23
CA ALA A 140 -8.39 -24.42 10.22
C ALA A 140 -7.50 -25.67 10.23
#